data_AF-A0A522DNB6-F1
#
_entry.id   AF-A0A522DNB6-F1
#
_cell.length_a   1.000
_cell.length_b   1.000
_cell.length_c   1.000
_cell.angle_alpha   90.00
_cell.angle_beta   90.00
_cell.angle_gamma   90.00
#
_symmetry.space_group_name_H-M   'P 1'
#
loop_
_entity.id
_entity.type
_entity.pdbx_description
1 polymer ?
#
loop_
_entity_poly.entity_id
_entity_poly.type
_entity_poly.pdbx_seq_one_letter_code
_entity_poly.pdbx_strand_id
1 'polypeptide(L)'
;MLLQRIITASILASLIALAVFQLSIEYFSLVLGLITLLAAWEWSRLAGIDSLVKRGLFLLLFTLPMLGIHFWTQLLELIALGFDWTDVRTYSGALEWLVIAPVLFWILMMLLIRKTPTGILQMEVGTRYKLFIGWFVLLATWMFLSRLRALYGSEMTMYLLLLIWTADVSAYFIGKRFGTVKLSPEISPGKTVQGMYGALIAGVL
;
A
#
# COMPACT_ATOMS: atom_id res chain seq x y z
N MET A 1 -0.28 19.70 20.34
CA MET A 1 -0.22 19.00 19.03
C MET A 1 0.70 17.78 19.02
N LEU A 2 1.93 17.82 19.57
CA LEU A 2 2.82 16.64 19.57
C LEU A 2 2.28 15.48 20.42
N LEU A 3 1.79 15.78 21.63
CA LEU A 3 1.23 14.77 22.54
C LEU A 3 0.06 13.99 21.90
N GLN A 4 -0.85 14.68 21.21
CA GLN A 4 -1.96 14.05 20.49
C GLN A 4 -1.45 13.08 19.41
N ARG A 5 -0.42 13.47 18.64
CA ARG A 5 0.19 12.59 17.63
C ARG A 5 0.80 11.33 18.25
N ILE A 6 1.48 11.47 19.39
CA ILE A 6 2.07 10.34 20.12
C ILE A 6 0.96 9.40 20.60
N ILE A 7 -0.09 9.94 21.24
CA ILE A 7 -1.21 9.13 21.73
C ILE A 7 -1.89 8.38 20.57
N THR A 8 -2.24 9.06 19.48
CA THR A 8 -2.87 8.43 18.32
C THR A 8 -1.97 7.37 17.70
N ALA A 9 -0.68 7.65 17.52
CA ALA A 9 0.27 6.69 16.98
C ALA A 9 0.43 5.45 17.88
N SER A 10 0.54 5.63 19.19
CA SER A 10 0.66 4.52 20.14
C SER A 10 -0.59 3.64 20.15
N ILE A 11 -1.79 4.23 20.12
CA ILE A 11 -3.05 3.48 20.04
C ILE A 11 -3.13 2.70 18.73
N LEU A 12 -2.90 3.37 17.59
CA LEU A 12 -2.96 2.71 16.27
C LEU A 12 -1.91 1.63 16.12
N ALA A 13 -0.67 1.86 16.54
CA ALA A 13 0.40 0.87 16.50
C ALA A 13 0.04 -0.37 17.33
N SER A 14 -0.57 -0.17 18.51
CA SER A 14 -1.04 -1.28 19.35
C SER A 14 -2.18 -2.05 18.71
N LEU A 15 -3.16 -1.36 18.11
CA LEU A 15 -4.27 -2.00 17.39
C LEU A 15 -3.78 -2.78 16.18
N ILE A 16 -2.83 -2.24 15.42
CA ILE A 16 -2.23 -2.90 14.26
C ILE A 16 -1.43 -4.12 14.73
N ALA A 17 -0.62 -4.01 15.79
CA ALA A 17 0.12 -5.14 16.34
C ALA A 17 -0.83 -6.25 16.80
N LEU A 18 -1.91 -5.90 17.51
CA LEU A 18 -2.96 -6.85 17.88
C LEU A 18 -3.57 -7.52 16.65
N ALA A 19 -3.93 -6.76 15.62
CA ALA A 19 -4.46 -7.31 14.39
C ALA A 19 -3.49 -8.27 13.69
N VAL A 20 -2.19 -7.93 13.64
CA VAL A 20 -1.16 -8.74 12.97
C VAL A 20 -0.92 -10.06 13.71
N PHE A 21 -0.81 -10.02 15.04
CA PHE A 21 -0.45 -11.19 15.85
C PHE A 21 -1.65 -12.07 16.25
N GLN A 22 -2.82 -11.48 16.50
CA GLN A 22 -3.97 -12.20 17.05
C GLN A 22 -4.98 -12.67 15.99
N LEU A 23 -5.11 -11.95 14.87
CA LEU A 23 -6.06 -12.37 13.84
C LEU A 23 -5.49 -13.54 13.03
N SER A 24 -6.38 -14.47 12.67
CA SER A 24 -6.09 -15.44 11.61
C SER A 24 -5.84 -14.71 10.29
N ILE A 25 -5.21 -15.39 9.34
CA ILE A 25 -4.89 -14.82 8.02
C ILE A 25 -6.16 -14.30 7.32
N GLU A 26 -7.27 -15.01 7.49
CA GLU A 26 -8.59 -14.65 6.96
C GLU A 26 -9.12 -13.33 7.54
N TYR A 27 -9.18 -13.25 8.86
CA TYR A 27 -9.67 -12.04 9.53
C TYR A 27 -8.72 -10.86 9.34
N PHE A 28 -7.41 -11.09 9.30
CA PHE A 28 -6.43 -10.06 9.00
C PHE A 28 -6.65 -9.47 7.59
N SER A 29 -6.78 -10.34 6.58
CA SER A 29 -7.01 -9.93 5.19
C SER A 29 -8.35 -9.21 5.02
N LEU A 30 -9.38 -9.66 5.74
CA LEU A 30 -10.69 -9.00 5.77
C LEU A 30 -10.61 -7.60 6.38
N VAL A 31 -10.00 -7.45 7.56
CA VAL A 31 -9.85 -6.15 8.24
C VAL A 31 -9.04 -5.19 7.36
N LEU A 32 -7.91 -5.65 6.80
CA LEU A 32 -7.12 -4.86 5.87
C LEU A 32 -7.93 -4.50 4.60
N GLY A 33 -8.78 -5.41 4.13
CA GLY A 33 -9.66 -5.20 3.00
C GLY A 33 -10.69 -4.10 3.28
N LEU A 34 -11.32 -4.13 4.45
CA LEU A 34 -12.25 -3.08 4.88
C LEU A 34 -11.56 -1.72 4.98
N ILE A 35 -10.35 -1.66 5.55
CA ILE A 35 -9.53 -0.44 5.60
C ILE A 35 -9.23 0.07 4.18
N THR A 36 -8.86 -0.83 3.27
CA THR A 36 -8.58 -0.50 1.86
C THR A 36 -9.82 0.03 1.14
N LEU A 37 -11.00 -0.54 1.41
CA LEU A 37 -12.28 -0.06 0.84
C LEU A 37 -12.66 1.32 1.36
N LEU A 38 -12.44 1.59 2.66
CA LEU A 38 -12.60 2.93 3.22
C LEU A 38 -11.62 3.93 2.58
N ALA A 39 -10.37 3.53 2.38
CA ALA A 39 -9.38 4.35 1.69
C ALA A 39 -9.78 4.61 0.22
N ALA A 40 -10.32 3.60 -0.47
CA ALA A 40 -10.83 3.72 -1.84
C ALA A 40 -12.03 4.66 -1.92
N TRP A 41 -12.91 4.64 -0.92
CA TRP A 41 -14.01 5.59 -0.80
C TRP A 41 -13.52 7.03 -0.74
N GLU A 42 -12.59 7.33 0.18
CA GLU A 42 -12.00 8.66 0.31
C GLU A 42 -11.23 9.06 -0.96
N TRP A 43 -10.49 8.12 -1.56
CA TRP A 43 -9.78 8.36 -2.82
C TRP A 43 -10.73 8.75 -3.96
N SER A 44 -11.90 8.11 -4.06
CA SER A 44 -12.90 8.43 -5.09
C SER A 44 -13.41 9.88 -4.98
N ARG A 45 -13.53 10.38 -3.74
CA ARG A 45 -13.89 11.77 -3.45
C ARG A 45 -12.76 12.72 -3.85
N LEU A 46 -11.52 12.38 -3.53
CA LEU A 46 -10.33 13.15 -3.94
C LEU A 46 -10.16 13.18 -5.47
N ALA A 47 -10.61 12.14 -6.17
CA ALA A 47 -10.62 12.09 -7.63
C ALA A 47 -11.74 12.92 -8.29
N GLY A 48 -12.64 13.50 -7.50
CA GLY A 48 -13.75 14.34 -7.97
C GLY A 48 -15.00 13.55 -8.38
N ILE A 49 -15.18 12.31 -7.91
CA ILE A 49 -16.46 11.62 -8.05
C ILE A 49 -17.38 12.05 -6.92
N ASP A 50 -18.49 12.72 -7.23
CA ASP A 50 -19.52 13.08 -6.23
C ASP A 50 -20.73 12.15 -6.21
N SER A 51 -20.98 11.43 -7.31
CA SER A 51 -22.12 10.50 -7.40
C SER A 51 -21.92 9.25 -6.55
N LEU A 52 -22.85 9.02 -5.61
CA LEU A 52 -22.87 7.83 -4.74
C LEU A 52 -22.82 6.52 -5.54
N VAL A 53 -23.56 6.45 -6.66
CA VAL A 53 -23.60 5.26 -7.54
C VAL A 53 -22.22 5.00 -8.16
N LYS A 54 -21.56 6.04 -8.69
CA LYS A 54 -20.21 5.90 -9.27
C LYS A 54 -19.17 5.50 -8.23
N ARG A 55 -19.30 5.98 -6.98
CA ARG A 55 -18.44 5.53 -5.87
C ARG A 55 -18.70 4.07 -5.51
N GLY A 56 -19.97 3.65 -5.46
CA GLY A 56 -20.33 2.25 -5.26
C GLY A 56 -19.77 1.34 -6.35
N LEU A 57 -19.88 1.74 -7.62
CA LEU A 57 -19.26 1.03 -8.75
C LEU A 57 -17.74 0.96 -8.62
N PHE A 58 -17.09 2.04 -8.18
CA PHE A 58 -15.65 2.05 -7.93
C PHE A 58 -15.25 1.07 -6.82
N LEU A 59 -16.01 0.99 -5.72
CA LEU A 59 -15.77 -0.01 -4.67
C LEU A 59 -16.00 -1.43 -5.19
N LEU A 60 -17.00 -1.66 -6.05
CA LEU A 60 -17.20 -2.96 -6.68
C LEU A 60 -15.97 -3.39 -7.50
N LEU A 61 -15.37 -2.45 -8.24
CA LEU A 61 -14.11 -2.68 -8.97
C LEU A 61 -12.92 -3.04 -8.06
N PHE A 62 -12.96 -2.72 -6.77
CA PHE A 62 -11.99 -3.24 -5.79
C PHE A 62 -12.36 -4.63 -5.30
N THR A 63 -13.61 -4.80 -4.87
CA THR A 63 -14.05 -6.05 -4.22
C THR A 63 -13.91 -7.26 -5.12
N LEU A 64 -14.20 -7.14 -6.42
CA LEU A 64 -14.14 -8.26 -7.37
C LEU A 64 -12.70 -8.83 -7.50
N PRO A 65 -11.67 -8.03 -7.81
CA PRO A 65 -10.28 -8.49 -7.77
C PRO A 65 -9.87 -9.02 -6.40
N MET A 66 -10.29 -8.39 -5.29
CA MET A 66 -9.94 -8.86 -3.95
C MET A 66 -10.48 -10.27 -3.69
N LEU A 67 -11.74 -10.54 -4.05
CA LEU A 67 -12.33 -11.88 -3.96
C LEU A 67 -11.63 -12.86 -4.90
N GLY A 68 -11.33 -12.46 -6.13
CA GLY A 68 -10.60 -13.30 -7.09
C GLY A 68 -9.20 -13.70 -6.62
N ILE A 69 -8.46 -12.76 -6.02
CA ILE A 69 -7.14 -13.01 -5.42
C ILE A 69 -7.27 -13.90 -4.18
N HIS A 70 -8.24 -13.60 -3.31
CA HIS A 70 -8.45 -14.33 -2.07
C HIS A 70 -8.82 -15.80 -2.32
N PHE A 71 -9.71 -16.05 -3.28
CA PHE A 71 -10.17 -17.40 -3.64
C PHE A 71 -9.41 -18.00 -4.84
N TRP A 72 -8.23 -17.49 -5.18
CA TRP A 72 -7.49 -17.90 -6.37
C TRP A 72 -7.22 -19.40 -6.43
N THR A 73 -6.77 -20.00 -5.32
CA THR A 73 -6.49 -21.43 -5.25
C THR A 73 -7.74 -22.30 -5.40
N GLN A 74 -8.85 -21.85 -4.84
CA GLN A 74 -10.15 -22.52 -4.93
C GLN A 74 -10.69 -22.42 -6.37
N LEU A 75 -10.49 -21.28 -7.02
CA LEU A 75 -10.82 -21.10 -8.43
C LEU A 75 -10.02 -22.06 -9.33
N LEU A 76 -8.71 -22.19 -9.10
CA LEU A 76 -7.88 -23.15 -9.84
C LEU A 76 -8.33 -24.60 -9.60
N GLU A 77 -8.74 -24.94 -8.38
CA GLU A 77 -9.27 -26.26 -8.06
C GLU A 77 -10.57 -26.55 -8.82
N LEU A 78 -11.49 -25.58 -8.86
CA LEU A 78 -12.74 -25.70 -9.62
C LEU A 78 -12.50 -25.85 -11.12
N ILE A 79 -11.51 -25.15 -11.68
CA ILE A 79 -11.12 -25.29 -13.09
C ILE A 79 -10.49 -26.66 -13.34
N ALA A 80 -9.61 -27.11 -12.44
CA ALA A 80 -8.96 -28.41 -12.55
C ALA A 80 -9.98 -29.56 -12.63
N LEU A 81 -11.00 -29.52 -11.77
CA LEU A 81 -12.08 -30.49 -11.74
C LEU A 81 -13.06 -30.34 -12.91
N GLY A 82 -13.43 -29.10 -13.26
CA GLY A 82 -14.43 -28.82 -14.28
C GLY A 82 -13.96 -29.08 -15.72
N PHE A 83 -12.66 -28.96 -15.98
CA PHE A 83 -12.05 -29.14 -17.31
C PHE A 83 -11.12 -30.35 -17.39
N ASP A 84 -11.05 -31.19 -16.35
CA ASP A 84 -10.10 -32.31 -16.22
C ASP A 84 -8.63 -31.89 -16.47
N TRP A 85 -8.29 -30.66 -16.07
CA TRP A 85 -6.99 -30.06 -16.30
C TRP A 85 -6.24 -29.87 -14.98
N THR A 86 -5.69 -30.97 -14.47
CA THR A 86 -5.04 -30.99 -13.15
C THR A 86 -3.78 -30.12 -13.06
N ASP A 87 -3.07 -29.93 -14.16
CA ASP A 87 -1.86 -29.10 -14.24
C ASP A 87 -2.14 -27.62 -13.96
N VAL A 88 -3.39 -27.16 -14.08
CA VAL A 88 -3.75 -25.75 -13.84
C VAL A 88 -3.41 -25.29 -12.41
N ARG A 89 -3.35 -26.23 -11.46
CA ARG A 89 -2.95 -25.96 -10.06
C ARG A 89 -1.51 -25.46 -9.93
N THR A 90 -0.65 -25.79 -10.89
CA THR A 90 0.75 -25.33 -10.92
C THR A 90 0.85 -23.82 -11.12
N TYR A 91 -0.17 -23.17 -11.69
CA TYR A 91 -0.25 -21.71 -11.84
C TYR A 91 -0.70 -20.98 -10.56
N SER A 92 -0.80 -21.66 -9.42
CA SER A 92 -1.11 -21.01 -8.13
C SER A 92 -0.17 -19.85 -7.81
N GLY A 93 1.10 -19.94 -8.24
CA GLY A 93 2.09 -18.87 -8.07
C GLY A 93 2.02 -17.70 -9.06
N ALA A 94 1.02 -17.67 -9.97
CA ALA A 94 0.86 -16.55 -10.90
C ALA A 94 0.64 -15.21 -10.19
N LEU A 95 0.04 -15.23 -8.98
CA LEU A 95 -0.23 -14.02 -8.20
C LEU A 95 1.05 -13.31 -7.73
N GLU A 96 2.15 -14.03 -7.49
CA GLU A 96 3.40 -13.38 -7.06
C GLU A 96 3.96 -12.43 -8.14
N TRP A 97 3.77 -12.77 -9.41
CA TRP A 97 4.22 -11.95 -10.54
C TRP A 97 3.52 -10.60 -10.63
N LEU A 98 2.34 -10.45 -10.01
CA LEU A 98 1.64 -9.18 -9.92
C LEU A 98 2.43 -8.11 -9.14
N VAL A 99 3.48 -8.49 -8.39
CA VAL A 99 4.41 -7.56 -7.70
C VAL A 99 5.22 -6.68 -8.64
N ILE A 100 5.50 -7.17 -9.85
CA ILE A 100 6.39 -6.47 -10.77
C ILE A 100 5.82 -5.11 -11.16
N ALA A 101 4.53 -5.05 -11.49
CA ALA A 101 3.92 -3.80 -11.94
C ALA A 101 3.96 -2.70 -10.85
N PRO A 102 3.55 -2.94 -9.58
CA PRO A 102 3.64 -1.94 -8.52
C PRO A 102 5.08 -1.51 -8.20
N VAL A 103 6.04 -2.44 -8.24
CA VAL A 103 7.46 -2.11 -8.06
C VAL A 103 7.96 -1.18 -9.16
N LEU A 104 7.71 -1.54 -10.43
CA LEU A 104 8.08 -0.69 -11.58
C LEU A 104 7.39 0.67 -11.53
N PHE A 105 6.12 0.70 -11.13
CA PHE A 105 5.38 1.95 -10.94
C PHE A 105 6.06 2.86 -9.90
N TRP A 106 6.42 2.34 -8.74
CA TRP A 106 7.08 3.13 -7.69
C TRP A 106 8.49 3.59 -8.08
N ILE A 107 9.25 2.75 -8.77
CA ILE A 107 10.56 3.14 -9.35
C ILE A 107 10.36 4.28 -10.34
N LEU A 108 9.40 4.15 -11.26
CA LEU A 108 9.08 5.20 -12.24
C LEU A 108 8.65 6.50 -11.55
N MET A 109 7.74 6.42 -10.57
CA MET A 109 7.29 7.61 -9.82
C MET A 109 8.44 8.28 -9.09
N MET A 110 9.36 7.52 -8.48
CA MET A 110 10.56 8.07 -7.84
C MET A 110 11.45 8.82 -8.84
N LEU A 111 11.65 8.26 -10.04
CA LEU A 111 12.43 8.89 -11.10
C LEU A 111 11.76 10.16 -11.63
N LEU A 112 10.45 10.13 -11.86
CA LEU A 112 9.69 11.28 -12.35
C LEU A 112 9.66 12.41 -11.31
N ILE A 113 9.37 12.10 -10.04
CA ILE A 113 9.36 13.08 -8.94
C ILE A 113 10.71 13.78 -8.84
N ARG A 114 11.81 13.03 -9.00
CA ARG A 114 13.16 13.61 -8.94
C ARG A 114 13.53 14.44 -10.16
N LYS A 115 13.12 14.04 -11.37
CA LYS A 115 13.52 14.72 -12.62
C LYS A 115 12.64 15.92 -12.96
N THR A 116 11.34 15.85 -12.66
CA THR A 116 10.35 16.83 -13.10
C THR A 116 9.33 17.15 -12.00
N PRO A 117 9.76 17.67 -10.83
CA PRO A 117 8.85 17.90 -9.71
C PRO A 117 7.76 18.93 -10.03
N THR A 118 8.13 20.03 -10.68
CA THR A 118 7.18 21.08 -11.11
C THR A 118 6.20 20.57 -12.17
N GLY A 119 6.70 19.79 -13.14
CA GLY A 119 5.88 19.21 -14.20
C GLY A 119 4.80 18.28 -13.66
N ILE A 120 5.10 17.48 -12.63
CA ILE A 120 4.11 16.61 -11.98
C ILE A 120 3.07 17.41 -11.23
N LEU A 121 3.46 18.47 -10.50
CA LEU A 121 2.54 19.29 -9.73
C LEU A 121 1.56 20.06 -10.63
N GLN A 122 1.99 20.46 -11.82
CA GLN A 122 1.18 21.17 -12.80
C GLN A 122 0.42 20.21 -13.75
N MET A 123 0.68 18.90 -13.66
CA MET A 123 0.06 17.93 -14.55
C MET A 123 -1.43 17.77 -14.23
N GLU A 124 -2.27 18.14 -15.18
CA GLU A 124 -3.70 17.88 -15.11
C GLU A 124 -3.98 16.39 -15.40
N VAL A 125 -4.11 15.62 -14.33
CA VAL A 125 -4.47 14.19 -14.44
C VAL A 125 -6.00 14.07 -14.47
N GLY A 126 -6.53 13.54 -15.58
CA GLY A 126 -7.97 13.27 -15.70
C GLY A 126 -8.49 12.30 -14.63
N THR A 127 -9.76 12.45 -14.23
CA THR A 127 -10.39 11.65 -13.16
C THR A 127 -10.22 10.14 -13.35
N ARG A 128 -10.35 9.63 -14.59
CA ARG A 128 -10.15 8.20 -14.88
C ARG A 128 -8.77 7.68 -14.46
N TYR A 129 -7.73 8.48 -14.67
CA TYR A 129 -6.36 8.11 -14.33
C TYR A 129 -6.11 8.21 -12.82
N LYS A 130 -6.68 9.23 -12.15
CA LYS A 130 -6.65 9.33 -10.68
C LYS A 130 -7.27 8.09 -10.03
N LEU A 131 -8.43 7.65 -10.54
CA LEU A 131 -9.12 6.46 -10.05
C LEU A 131 -8.32 5.19 -10.32
N PHE A 132 -7.74 5.06 -11.51
CA PHE A 132 -6.88 3.93 -11.84
C PHE A 132 -5.65 3.86 -10.94
N ILE A 133 -4.97 4.98 -10.70
CA ILE A 133 -3.80 5.05 -9.78
C ILE A 133 -4.22 4.63 -8.36
N GLY A 134 -5.34 5.15 -7.87
CA GLY A 134 -5.88 4.77 -6.56
C GLY A 134 -6.20 3.29 -6.48
N TRP A 135 -6.93 2.78 -7.48
CA TRP A 135 -7.25 1.36 -7.63
C TRP A 135 -6.00 0.49 -7.59
N PHE A 136 -5.02 0.83 -8.42
CA PHE A 136 -3.78 0.09 -8.54
C PHE A 136 -2.95 0.08 -7.25
N VAL A 137 -2.70 1.26 -6.65
CA VAL A 137 -1.85 1.37 -5.45
C VAL A 137 -2.51 0.75 -4.21
N LEU A 138 -3.81 0.99 -4.02
CA LEU A 138 -4.53 0.47 -2.85
C LEU A 138 -4.74 -1.05 -2.95
N LEU A 139 -5.11 -1.57 -4.13
CA LEU A 139 -5.26 -3.01 -4.34
C LEU A 139 -3.92 -3.74 -4.17
N ALA A 140 -2.84 -3.17 -4.73
CA ALA A 140 -1.48 -3.68 -4.53
C ALA A 140 -1.12 -3.75 -3.04
N THR A 141 -1.41 -2.69 -2.27
CA THR A 141 -1.12 -2.64 -0.83
C THR A 141 -1.85 -3.75 -0.08
N TRP A 142 -3.15 -3.90 -0.31
CA TRP A 142 -3.94 -4.96 0.31
C TRP A 142 -3.41 -6.36 -0.03
N MET A 143 -3.17 -6.60 -1.33
CA MET A 143 -2.72 -7.89 -1.84
C MET A 143 -1.36 -8.27 -1.25
N PHE A 144 -0.35 -7.39 -1.31
CA PHE A 144 0.99 -7.74 -0.84
C PHE A 144 1.06 -7.91 0.66
N LEU A 145 0.37 -7.08 1.44
CA LEU A 145 0.42 -7.22 2.89
C LEU A 145 -0.36 -8.47 3.35
N SER A 146 -1.47 -8.82 2.70
CA SER A 146 -2.20 -10.07 2.95
C SER A 146 -1.36 -11.30 2.57
N ARG A 147 -0.69 -11.27 1.40
CA ARG A 147 0.20 -12.34 0.95
C ARG A 147 1.46 -12.45 1.82
N LEU A 148 2.04 -11.33 2.26
CA LEU A 148 3.16 -11.34 3.21
C LEU A 148 2.77 -12.05 4.50
N ARG A 149 1.58 -11.73 5.04
CA ARG A 149 1.05 -12.39 6.25
C ARG A 149 0.82 -13.88 6.05
N ALA A 150 0.36 -14.29 4.87
CA ALA A 150 0.07 -15.68 4.53
C ALA A 150 1.34 -16.52 4.28
N LEU A 151 2.34 -15.94 3.60
CA LEU A 151 3.55 -16.66 3.17
C LEU A 151 4.69 -16.60 4.19
N TYR A 152 4.82 -15.49 4.93
CA TYR A 152 5.94 -15.22 5.82
C TYR A 152 5.52 -14.97 7.28
N GLY A 153 4.23 -15.05 7.58
CA GLY A 153 3.72 -14.99 8.95
C GLY A 153 3.60 -13.57 9.55
N SER A 154 3.18 -13.52 10.81
CA SER A 154 2.96 -12.28 11.57
C SER A 154 4.25 -11.53 11.84
N GLU A 155 5.35 -12.25 12.11
CA GLU A 155 6.65 -11.66 12.44
C GLU A 155 7.18 -10.82 11.28
N MET A 156 7.22 -11.38 10.07
CA MET A 156 7.66 -10.65 8.87
C MET A 156 6.73 -9.48 8.53
N THR A 157 5.42 -9.66 8.75
CA THR A 157 4.43 -8.58 8.58
C THR A 157 4.70 -7.43 9.55
N MET A 158 4.93 -7.74 10.82
CA MET A 158 5.25 -6.73 11.83
C MET A 158 6.61 -6.08 11.57
N TYR A 159 7.60 -6.86 11.15
CA TYR A 159 8.92 -6.36 10.76
C TYR A 159 8.82 -5.31 9.65
N LEU A 160 8.06 -5.59 8.58
CA LEU A 160 7.84 -4.62 7.50
C LEU A 160 7.21 -3.31 8.03
N LEU A 161 6.20 -3.41 8.89
CA LEU A 161 5.54 -2.24 9.47
C LEU A 161 6.48 -1.44 10.38
N LEU A 162 7.25 -2.12 11.22
CA LEU A 162 8.27 -1.49 12.06
C LEU A 162 9.36 -0.82 11.22
N LEU A 163 9.78 -1.43 10.12
CA LEU A 163 10.76 -0.87 9.19
C LEU A 163 10.23 0.45 8.59
N ILE A 164 8.98 0.46 8.12
CA ILE A 164 8.34 1.67 7.58
C ILE A 164 8.24 2.76 8.66
N TRP A 165 7.73 2.43 9.85
CA TRP A 165 7.59 3.40 10.93
C TRP A 165 8.92 3.94 11.42
N THR A 166 9.93 3.08 11.55
CA THR A 166 11.29 3.46 11.97
C THR A 166 11.94 4.36 10.94
N ALA A 167 11.77 4.07 9.64
CA ALA A 167 12.25 4.92 8.55
C ALA A 167 11.61 6.32 8.63
N ASP A 168 10.28 6.41 8.78
CA ASP A 168 9.56 7.69 8.86
C ASP A 168 9.96 8.52 10.11
N VAL A 169 10.04 7.87 11.27
CA VAL A 169 10.46 8.49 12.53
C VAL A 169 11.90 9.02 12.41
N SER A 170 12.80 8.21 11.86
CA SER A 170 14.21 8.57 11.67
C SER A 170 14.37 9.70 10.67
N ALA A 171 13.66 9.66 9.54
CA ALA A 171 13.63 10.74 8.56
C ALA A 171 13.18 12.06 9.18
N TYR A 172 12.13 12.03 10.02
CA TYR A 172 11.61 13.22 10.68
C TYR A 172 12.61 13.81 11.66
N PHE A 173 13.14 13.01 12.60
CA PHE A 173 14.01 13.53 13.66
C PHE A 173 15.39 13.96 13.14
N ILE A 174 16.00 13.13 12.27
CA ILE A 174 17.30 13.46 11.66
C ILE A 174 17.13 14.66 10.72
N GLY A 175 16.06 14.66 9.92
CA GLY A 175 15.77 15.77 9.02
C GLY A 175 15.49 17.09 9.75
N LYS A 176 14.83 17.06 10.90
CA LYS A 176 14.57 18.25 11.72
C LYS A 176 15.82 18.77 12.43
N ARG A 177 16.68 17.88 12.92
CA ARG A 177 17.87 18.26 13.70
C ARG A 177 19.07 18.62 12.83
N PHE A 178 19.27 17.93 11.71
CA PHE A 178 20.47 18.02 10.88
C PHE A 178 20.18 18.41 9.42
N GLY A 179 18.92 18.61 9.03
CA GLY A 179 18.53 18.84 7.65
C GLY A 179 18.88 20.24 7.14
N THR A 180 19.94 20.34 6.34
CA THR A 180 20.33 21.58 5.66
C THR A 180 19.98 21.58 4.17
N VAL A 181 20.02 20.40 3.52
CA VAL A 181 19.76 20.27 2.08
C VAL A 181 18.37 19.71 1.86
N LYS A 182 17.53 20.45 1.13
CA LYS A 182 16.15 20.02 0.81
C LYS A 182 16.15 18.94 -0.25
N LEU A 183 15.25 17.96 -0.11
CA LEU A 183 15.16 16.82 -1.02
C LEU A 183 14.33 17.15 -2.28
N SER A 184 13.18 17.78 -2.10
CA SER A 184 12.35 18.32 -3.19
C SER A 184 11.54 19.50 -2.64
N PRO A 185 12.08 20.73 -2.71
CA PRO A 185 11.42 21.93 -2.19
C PRO A 185 10.03 22.15 -2.77
N GLU A 186 9.81 21.80 -4.04
CA GLU A 186 8.58 22.08 -4.78
C GLU A 186 7.42 21.18 -4.33
N ILE A 187 7.70 19.91 -4.03
CA ILE A 187 6.68 18.92 -3.63
C ILE A 187 6.53 18.88 -2.11
N SER A 188 7.64 18.93 -1.36
CA SER A 188 7.63 18.80 0.09
C SER A 188 8.77 19.60 0.74
N PRO A 189 8.53 20.87 1.09
CA PRO A 189 9.55 21.76 1.68
C PRO A 189 10.17 21.24 2.98
N GLY A 190 9.48 20.34 3.68
CA GLY A 190 9.92 19.75 4.95
C GLY A 190 10.93 18.61 4.79
N LYS A 191 11.03 17.95 3.62
CA LYS A 191 11.91 16.80 3.42
C LYS A 191 13.34 17.23 3.13
N THR A 192 14.31 16.60 3.80
CA THR A 192 15.74 16.89 3.66
C THR A 192 16.52 15.64 3.26
N VAL A 193 17.65 15.83 2.58
CA VAL A 193 18.56 14.75 2.16
C VAL A 193 19.12 14.01 3.37
N GLN A 194 19.45 14.74 4.46
CA GLN A 194 19.89 14.13 5.71
C GLN A 194 18.81 13.25 6.35
N GLY A 195 17.55 13.68 6.30
CA GLY A 195 16.43 12.84 6.74
C GLY A 195 16.32 11.54 5.92
N MET A 196 16.46 11.63 4.60
CA MET A 196 16.47 10.45 3.72
C MET A 196 17.59 9.46 4.10
N TYR A 197 18.83 9.92 4.25
CA TYR A 197 19.94 9.05 4.68
C TYR A 197 19.74 8.52 6.10
N GLY A 198 19.15 9.31 6.99
CA GLY A 198 18.77 8.88 8.32
C GLY A 198 17.80 7.69 8.31
N ALA A 199 16.78 7.74 7.44
CA ALA A 199 15.88 6.62 7.24
C ALA A 199 16.56 5.39 6.64
N LEU A 200 17.47 5.58 5.67
CA LEU A 200 18.21 4.47 5.08
C LEU A 200 19.08 3.75 6.10
N ILE A 201 19.80 4.50 6.95
CA ILE A 201 20.63 3.91 8.02
C ILE A 201 19.74 3.16 9.02
N ALA A 202 18.64 3.79 9.46
CA ALA A 202 17.74 3.17 10.42
C ALA A 202 17.00 1.94 9.89
N GLY A 203 16.85 1.80 8.56
CA GLY A 203 16.29 0.60 7.95
C GLY A 203 17.30 -0.52 7.72
N VAL A 204 18.61 -0.23 7.81
CA VAL A 204 19.70 -1.23 7.70
C VAL A 204 20.06 -1.81 9.08
N LEU A 205 19.92 -1.02 10.14
CA LEU A 205 20.14 -1.41 11.53
C LEU A 205 18.94 -2.20 12.09
#